data_AF-E7F6P6-F1
#
_entry.id   AF-E7F6P6-F1
#
_cell.length_a   1.000
_cell.length_b   1.000
_cell.length_c   1.000
_cell.angle_alpha   90.00
_cell.angle_beta   90.00
_cell.angle_gamma   90.00
#
_symmetry.space_group_name_H-M   'P 1'
#
loop_
_entity.id
_entity.type
_entity.pdbx_description
1 polymer ?
#
loop_
_entity_poly.entity_id
_entity_poly.type
_entity_poly.pdbx_seq_one_letter_code
_entity_poly.pdbx_strand_id
1 'polypeptide(L)'
;MEAYLRSCRDVLKSCSRNSPGLHVVMGNEACDMDSMVSALTFAYFLSKSLDCKRIPVPVLNIPRAEFPLRSDSIFLLRESGLSQDYLLFRDEVDLHGLHKNKQLTLTLVDHNVLPSADSELEDAVVEVIDHHLLQRPSSSCPITVEPVGSCTTLVTERIAQKSPAVLDQQVAQLLYGTIILDCVNMAPEAGKVTPKDSQYAIFLEQRFPKLPPRGALFQSLQNAKFDVSGLSTEQMLLKDMKAASGGDLRLAVSVIYMTLEDFLQRSGLQQDLCEFCHSHNYNLLLAMTISFKDSKEPFRQLAVYSSSTVYREEMSKALEKAKNPSLELKPLSSPYPDVKAFIQGNTLASRKKVMPIITDFLKEKERREAQCMNMEDLDLDDDSNQDQSDCLEDAGIEDDTRVPPTPMNSLVEGCPLDNGLPKISPEALVEKVSKMASMEDTSPEEQ
;
A
#
# COMPACT_ATOMS: atom_id res chain seq x y z
N MET A 1 -24.99 -5.15 -0.52
CA MET A 1 -24.01 -4.46 -1.40
C MET A 1 -24.37 -4.56 -2.89
N GLU A 2 -24.73 -5.75 -3.41
CA GLU A 2 -24.88 -5.97 -4.87
C GLU A 2 -25.84 -5.01 -5.59
N ALA A 3 -27.06 -4.81 -5.07
CA ALA A 3 -28.04 -3.90 -5.67
C ALA A 3 -27.54 -2.45 -5.75
N TYR A 4 -26.71 -2.04 -4.78
CA TYR A 4 -26.05 -0.74 -4.80
C TYR A 4 -25.02 -0.65 -5.94
N LEU A 5 -24.12 -1.63 -6.07
CA LEU A 5 -23.12 -1.64 -7.15
C LEU A 5 -23.77 -1.63 -8.54
N ARG A 6 -24.86 -2.39 -8.71
CA ARG A 6 -25.67 -2.37 -9.94
C ARG A 6 -26.19 -0.95 -10.23
N SER A 7 -26.72 -0.26 -9.22
CA SER A 7 -27.23 1.11 -9.37
C SER A 7 -26.12 2.11 -9.71
N CYS A 8 -24.89 1.95 -9.20
CA CYS A 8 -23.77 2.82 -9.54
C CYS A 8 -23.47 2.80 -11.06
N ARG A 9 -23.58 1.64 -11.69
CA ARG A 9 -23.40 1.49 -13.15
C ARG A 9 -24.50 2.20 -13.95
N ASP A 10 -25.73 2.17 -13.46
CA ASP A 10 -26.85 2.87 -14.10
C ASP A 10 -26.72 4.39 -13.94
N VAL A 11 -26.25 4.85 -12.78
CA VAL A 11 -25.95 6.27 -12.54
C VAL A 11 -24.94 6.79 -13.56
N LEU A 12 -23.81 6.11 -13.76
CA LEU A 12 -22.80 6.54 -14.74
C LEU A 12 -23.35 6.68 -16.16
N LYS A 13 -24.21 5.75 -16.61
CA LYS A 13 -24.86 5.83 -17.93
C LYS A 13 -25.81 7.01 -18.07
N SER A 14 -26.37 7.47 -16.95
CA SER A 14 -27.35 8.56 -16.89
C SER A 14 -26.76 9.91 -16.48
N CYS A 15 -25.46 9.96 -16.14
CA CYS A 15 -24.78 11.18 -15.72
C CYS A 15 -24.84 12.24 -16.83
N SER A 16 -25.65 13.26 -16.60
CA SER A 16 -25.75 14.46 -17.43
C SER A 16 -25.17 15.68 -16.71
N ARG A 17 -24.97 16.78 -17.44
CA ARG A 17 -24.52 18.07 -16.87
C ARG A 17 -25.42 18.62 -15.76
N ASN A 18 -26.68 18.16 -15.66
CA ASN A 18 -27.63 18.59 -14.63
C ASN A 18 -27.73 17.60 -13.46
N SER A 19 -26.95 16.51 -13.45
CA SER A 19 -26.93 15.54 -12.35
C SER A 19 -26.24 16.13 -11.10
N PRO A 20 -26.58 15.66 -9.87
CA PRO A 20 -25.98 16.15 -8.62
C PRO A 20 -24.45 15.98 -8.56
N GLY A 21 -23.84 15.25 -9.49
CA GLY A 21 -22.43 14.89 -9.47
C GLY A 21 -22.16 13.62 -8.68
N LEU A 22 -20.92 13.16 -8.75
CA LEU A 22 -20.43 11.92 -8.15
C LEU A 22 -19.49 12.23 -6.99
N HIS A 23 -19.62 11.45 -5.93
CA HIS A 23 -18.62 11.32 -4.89
C HIS A 23 -17.89 10.01 -5.11
N VAL A 24 -16.72 10.07 -5.74
CA VAL A 24 -15.94 8.89 -6.07
C VAL A 24 -15.10 8.49 -4.85
N VAL A 25 -15.21 7.23 -4.44
CA VAL A 25 -14.30 6.63 -3.46
C VAL A 25 -13.33 5.74 -4.21
N MET A 26 -12.03 5.98 -4.04
CA MET A 26 -11.01 5.38 -4.90
C MET A 26 -9.84 4.83 -4.06
N GLY A 27 -9.48 3.58 -4.35
CA GLY A 27 -8.28 2.91 -3.85
C GLY A 27 -7.02 3.32 -4.61
N ASN A 28 -5.87 2.76 -4.24
CA ASN A 28 -4.62 3.02 -4.95
C ASN A 28 -4.52 2.26 -6.28
N GLU A 29 -3.55 2.62 -7.11
CA GLU A 29 -3.32 2.05 -8.46
C GLU A 29 -2.89 0.58 -8.45
N ALA A 30 -2.40 0.06 -7.31
CA ALA A 30 -2.15 -1.37 -7.20
C ALA A 30 -3.47 -2.14 -7.19
N CYS A 31 -4.58 -1.50 -6.79
CA CYS A 31 -5.92 -2.08 -6.71
C CYS A 31 -5.89 -3.50 -6.11
N ASP A 32 -5.11 -3.65 -5.04
CA ASP A 32 -5.10 -4.86 -4.25
C ASP A 32 -6.45 -5.02 -3.52
N MET A 33 -6.58 -6.13 -2.79
CA MET A 33 -7.80 -6.41 -2.06
C MET A 33 -8.16 -5.31 -1.04
N ASP A 34 -7.17 -4.68 -0.41
CA ASP A 34 -7.38 -3.61 0.57
C ASP A 34 -7.98 -2.37 -0.06
N SER A 35 -7.35 -1.89 -1.13
CA SER A 35 -7.85 -0.78 -1.94
C SER A 35 -9.25 -1.05 -2.48
N MET A 36 -9.49 -2.24 -3.03
CA MET A 36 -10.79 -2.61 -3.58
C MET A 36 -11.87 -2.63 -2.50
N VAL A 37 -11.65 -3.37 -1.41
CA VAL A 37 -12.66 -3.56 -0.36
C VAL A 37 -12.90 -2.26 0.39
N SER A 38 -11.85 -1.49 0.69
CA SER A 38 -11.99 -0.16 1.28
C SER A 38 -12.86 0.75 0.42
N ALA A 39 -12.64 0.79 -0.90
CA ALA A 39 -13.42 1.64 -1.80
C ALA A 39 -14.89 1.21 -1.87
N LEU A 40 -15.14 -0.09 -2.09
CA LEU A 40 -16.49 -0.65 -2.22
C LEU A 40 -17.32 -0.43 -0.95
N THR A 41 -16.75 -0.77 0.20
CA THR A 41 -17.48 -0.74 1.48
C THR A 41 -17.67 0.67 2.00
N PHE A 42 -16.68 1.56 1.81
CA PHE A 42 -16.81 2.96 2.21
C PHE A 42 -17.79 3.73 1.32
N ALA A 43 -17.78 3.52 -0.01
CA ALA A 43 -18.78 4.12 -0.90
C ALA A 43 -20.20 3.63 -0.56
N TYR A 44 -20.36 2.35 -0.26
CA TYR A 44 -21.64 1.80 0.18
C TYR A 44 -22.10 2.41 1.51
N PHE A 45 -21.20 2.58 2.47
CA PHE A 45 -21.48 3.30 3.72
C PHE A 45 -21.97 4.74 3.48
N LEU A 46 -21.29 5.49 2.61
CA LEU A 46 -21.72 6.84 2.24
C LEU A 46 -23.10 6.81 1.58
N SER A 47 -23.38 5.84 0.70
CA SER A 47 -24.69 5.73 0.03
C SER A 47 -25.88 5.51 0.98
N LYS A 48 -25.62 5.03 2.20
CA LYS A 48 -26.61 4.82 3.26
C LYS A 48 -26.70 5.98 4.24
N SER A 49 -25.83 6.97 4.11
CA SER A 49 -25.83 8.18 4.91
C SER A 49 -26.71 9.25 4.26
N LEU A 50 -27.61 9.88 5.02
CA LEU A 50 -28.61 10.82 4.49
C LEU A 50 -28.00 12.14 3.95
N ASP A 51 -26.72 12.41 4.23
CA ASP A 51 -26.08 13.70 4.01
C ASP A 51 -25.34 13.84 2.66
N CYS A 52 -25.45 12.84 1.77
CA CYS A 52 -24.72 12.87 0.50
C CYS A 52 -25.39 13.78 -0.54
N LYS A 53 -24.80 14.96 -0.78
CA LYS A 53 -25.20 15.89 -1.87
C LYS A 53 -24.88 15.35 -3.27
N ARG A 54 -23.90 14.46 -3.36
CA ARG A 54 -23.43 13.79 -4.58
C ARG A 54 -23.61 12.28 -4.43
N ILE A 55 -23.72 11.57 -5.54
CA ILE A 55 -23.96 10.11 -5.51
C ILE A 55 -22.64 9.39 -5.21
N PRO A 56 -22.51 8.64 -4.10
CA PRO A 56 -21.29 7.90 -3.79
C PRO A 56 -21.13 6.70 -4.72
N VAL A 57 -19.98 6.58 -5.37
CA VAL A 57 -19.63 5.47 -6.26
C VAL A 57 -18.20 4.98 -5.99
N PRO A 58 -17.97 3.65 -5.89
CA PRO A 58 -16.62 3.12 -5.79
C PRO A 58 -16.01 3.02 -7.19
N VAL A 59 -14.77 3.49 -7.36
CA VAL A 59 -14.01 3.32 -8.60
C VAL A 59 -12.71 2.60 -8.29
N LEU A 60 -12.48 1.48 -8.97
CA LEU A 60 -11.23 0.73 -8.89
C LEU A 60 -10.19 1.40 -9.79
N ASN A 61 -9.04 1.76 -9.21
CA ASN A 61 -8.05 2.61 -9.86
C ASN A 61 -7.13 1.86 -10.84
N ILE A 62 -7.73 1.04 -11.72
CA ILE A 62 -7.09 0.31 -12.81
C ILE A 62 -8.06 0.22 -13.99
N PRO A 63 -7.57 -0.06 -15.21
CA PRO A 63 -8.43 -0.44 -16.33
C PRO A 63 -9.19 -1.74 -16.06
N ARG A 64 -10.41 -1.89 -16.60
CA ARG A 64 -11.18 -3.14 -16.46
C ARG A 64 -10.40 -4.38 -16.91
N ALA A 65 -9.60 -4.24 -17.97
CA ALA A 65 -8.83 -5.34 -18.56
C ALA A 65 -7.77 -5.92 -17.61
N GLU A 66 -7.34 -5.17 -16.58
CA GLU A 66 -6.35 -5.61 -15.60
C GLU A 66 -6.95 -6.29 -14.36
N PHE A 67 -8.25 -6.13 -14.12
CA PHE A 67 -8.91 -6.75 -12.97
C PHE A 67 -8.74 -8.28 -12.87
N PRO A 68 -8.75 -9.05 -13.98
CA PRO A 68 -8.45 -10.49 -13.96
C PRO A 68 -7.14 -10.88 -13.26
N LEU A 69 -6.18 -9.95 -13.14
CA LEU A 69 -4.91 -10.19 -12.46
C LEU A 69 -5.07 -10.24 -10.93
N ARG A 70 -6.10 -9.63 -10.35
CA ARG A 70 -6.39 -9.58 -8.91
C ARG A 70 -7.16 -10.82 -8.45
N SER A 71 -6.52 -11.99 -8.60
CA SER A 71 -7.13 -13.31 -8.36
C SER A 71 -7.71 -13.50 -6.95
N ASP A 72 -7.07 -12.95 -5.93
CA ASP A 72 -7.55 -12.93 -4.55
C ASP A 72 -8.81 -12.06 -4.39
N SER A 73 -8.82 -10.87 -5.00
CA SER A 73 -10.01 -10.00 -5.06
C SER A 73 -11.19 -10.69 -5.76
N ILE A 74 -10.94 -11.36 -6.90
CA ILE A 74 -11.96 -12.13 -7.64
C ILE A 74 -12.50 -13.28 -6.79
N PHE A 75 -11.61 -14.00 -6.11
CA PHE A 75 -11.99 -15.08 -5.19
C PHE A 75 -12.89 -14.54 -4.08
N LEU A 76 -12.49 -13.47 -3.39
CA LEU A 76 -13.27 -12.89 -2.30
C LEU A 76 -14.64 -12.38 -2.74
N LEU A 77 -14.73 -11.73 -3.91
CA LEU A 77 -16.00 -11.28 -4.48
C LEU A 77 -16.94 -12.44 -4.76
N ARG A 78 -16.42 -13.53 -5.36
CA ARG A 78 -17.20 -14.75 -5.63
C ARG A 78 -17.74 -15.36 -4.34
N GLU A 79 -16.87 -15.53 -3.34
CA GLU A 79 -17.27 -16.08 -2.03
C GLU A 79 -18.28 -15.18 -1.31
N SER A 80 -18.25 -13.87 -1.56
CA SER A 80 -19.19 -12.89 -1.02
C SER A 80 -20.48 -12.75 -1.85
N GLY A 81 -20.62 -13.50 -2.94
CA GLY A 81 -21.79 -13.43 -3.84
C GLY A 81 -21.90 -12.10 -4.60
N LEU A 82 -20.77 -11.48 -4.96
CA LEU A 82 -20.72 -10.25 -5.74
C LEU A 82 -20.18 -10.49 -7.14
N SER A 83 -20.93 -10.04 -8.16
CA SER A 83 -20.45 -10.05 -9.54
C SER A 83 -19.49 -8.89 -9.80
N GLN A 84 -18.35 -9.21 -10.41
CA GLN A 84 -17.40 -8.23 -10.93
C GLN A 84 -17.98 -7.35 -12.06
N ASP A 85 -19.09 -7.77 -12.69
CA ASP A 85 -19.75 -7.02 -13.77
C ASP A 85 -20.34 -5.69 -13.30
N TYR A 86 -20.54 -5.52 -11.98
CA TYR A 86 -21.07 -4.29 -11.41
C TYR A 86 -19.99 -3.35 -10.87
N LEU A 87 -18.73 -3.75 -10.91
CA LEU A 87 -17.60 -2.90 -10.53
C LEU A 87 -17.35 -1.83 -11.58
N LEU A 88 -16.90 -0.66 -11.14
CA LEU A 88 -16.55 0.47 -11.99
C LEU A 88 -15.03 0.67 -11.97
N PHE A 89 -14.46 0.92 -13.14
CA PHE A 89 -13.01 0.99 -13.34
C PHE A 89 -12.57 2.39 -13.78
N ARG A 90 -11.28 2.69 -13.62
CA ARG A 90 -10.71 4.03 -13.89
C ARG A 90 -10.91 4.47 -15.34
N ASP A 91 -10.90 3.54 -16.28
CA ASP A 91 -11.10 3.74 -17.72
C ASP A 91 -12.57 3.90 -18.13
N GLU A 92 -13.52 3.66 -17.20
CA GLU A 92 -14.96 3.80 -17.45
C GLU A 92 -15.54 5.11 -16.90
N VAL A 93 -14.75 5.89 -16.16
CA VAL A 93 -15.18 7.12 -15.50
C VAL A 93 -14.26 8.28 -15.89
N ASP A 94 -14.82 9.29 -16.58
CA ASP A 94 -14.12 10.52 -16.91
C ASP A 94 -14.02 11.46 -15.70
N LEU A 95 -13.06 11.17 -14.80
CA LEU A 95 -12.84 11.97 -13.60
C LEU A 95 -12.50 13.43 -13.93
N HIS A 96 -11.66 13.69 -14.94
CA HIS A 96 -11.29 15.06 -15.33
C HIS A 96 -12.49 15.83 -15.91
N GLY A 97 -13.32 15.19 -16.73
CA GLY A 97 -14.56 15.80 -17.22
C GLY A 97 -15.54 16.14 -16.10
N LEU A 98 -15.73 15.24 -15.13
CA LEU A 98 -16.56 15.49 -13.95
C LEU A 98 -16.01 16.63 -13.10
N HIS A 99 -14.68 16.66 -12.88
CA HIS A 99 -13.98 17.72 -12.16
C HIS A 99 -14.15 19.09 -12.83
N LYS A 100 -13.87 19.17 -14.13
CA LYS A 100 -14.05 20.38 -14.94
C LYS A 100 -15.48 20.93 -14.89
N ASN A 101 -16.47 20.05 -14.77
CA ASN A 101 -17.88 20.42 -14.64
C ASN A 101 -18.32 20.66 -13.18
N LYS A 102 -17.42 20.63 -12.19
CA LYS A 102 -17.69 20.77 -10.74
C LYS A 102 -18.62 19.69 -10.17
N GLN A 103 -18.67 18.55 -10.85
CA GLN A 103 -19.51 17.39 -10.52
C GLN A 103 -18.73 16.28 -9.80
N LEU A 104 -17.47 16.50 -9.42
CA LEU A 104 -16.64 15.51 -8.73
C LEU A 104 -16.33 15.92 -7.28
N THR A 105 -16.42 14.95 -6.36
CA THR A 105 -15.62 14.91 -5.12
C THR A 105 -14.96 13.55 -4.99
N LEU A 106 -13.82 13.51 -4.30
CA LEU A 106 -13.01 12.31 -4.11
C LEU A 106 -12.80 12.01 -2.62
N THR A 107 -12.99 10.75 -2.23
CA THR A 107 -12.41 10.19 -1.02
C THR A 107 -11.33 9.19 -1.41
N LEU A 108 -10.13 9.37 -0.90
CA LEU A 108 -9.03 8.44 -1.12
C LEU A 108 -9.00 7.43 0.01
N VAL A 109 -8.93 6.15 -0.34
CA VAL A 109 -8.75 5.05 0.61
C VAL A 109 -7.50 4.25 0.25
N ASP A 110 -6.77 3.78 1.26
CA ASP A 110 -5.55 2.97 1.10
C ASP A 110 -4.42 3.68 0.28
N HIS A 111 -4.50 5.01 0.21
CA HIS A 111 -3.43 5.91 -0.18
C HIS A 111 -3.79 7.35 0.22
N ASN A 112 -2.77 8.19 0.32
CA ASN A 112 -2.94 9.60 0.67
C ASN A 112 -2.48 10.57 -0.43
N VAL A 113 -1.89 10.09 -1.53
CA VAL A 113 -1.42 10.92 -2.65
C VAL A 113 -1.95 10.36 -3.97
N LEU A 114 -2.58 11.21 -4.79
CA LEU A 114 -3.04 10.84 -6.13
C LEU A 114 -1.86 10.50 -7.05
N PRO A 115 -2.03 9.59 -8.02
CA PRO A 115 -1.07 9.39 -9.09
C PRO A 115 -0.81 10.69 -9.85
N SER A 116 0.38 10.84 -10.44
CA SER A 116 0.74 12.08 -11.16
C SER A 116 -0.22 12.43 -12.30
N ALA A 117 -0.82 11.44 -12.96
CA ALA A 117 -1.82 11.66 -14.01
C ALA A 117 -3.11 12.34 -13.49
N ASP A 118 -3.39 12.20 -12.19
CA ASP A 118 -4.58 12.71 -11.51
C ASP A 118 -4.24 13.93 -10.62
N SER A 119 -3.04 14.52 -10.71
CA SER A 119 -2.62 15.62 -9.83
C SER A 119 -3.54 16.84 -9.87
N GLU A 120 -4.19 17.09 -11.02
CA GLU A 120 -5.17 18.18 -11.19
C GLU A 120 -6.47 17.97 -10.39
N LEU A 121 -6.73 16.76 -9.90
CA LEU A 121 -7.94 16.42 -9.16
C LEU A 121 -7.79 16.63 -7.64
N GLU A 122 -6.63 17.09 -7.17
CA GLU A 122 -6.32 17.20 -5.74
C GLU A 122 -7.31 18.08 -4.97
N ASP A 123 -7.79 19.17 -5.56
CA ASP A 123 -8.77 20.07 -4.94
C ASP A 123 -10.19 19.46 -4.86
N ALA A 124 -10.46 18.37 -5.57
CA ALA A 124 -11.68 17.58 -5.40
C ALA A 124 -11.58 16.56 -4.25
N VAL A 125 -10.40 16.34 -3.65
CA VAL A 125 -10.23 15.41 -2.53
C VAL A 125 -10.81 16.01 -1.25
N VAL A 126 -11.88 15.40 -0.75
CA VAL A 126 -12.62 15.87 0.43
C VAL A 126 -12.40 15.00 1.67
N GLU A 127 -11.79 13.83 1.54
CA GLU A 127 -11.41 12.98 2.68
C GLU A 127 -10.30 12.00 2.27
N VAL A 128 -9.42 11.68 3.22
CA VAL A 128 -8.41 10.62 3.08
C VAL A 128 -8.48 9.67 4.26
N ILE A 129 -8.52 8.37 3.98
CA ILE A 129 -8.39 7.29 4.96
C ILE A 129 -7.29 6.37 4.50
N ASP A 130 -6.19 6.32 5.23
CA ASP A 130 -5.03 5.54 4.81
C ASP A 130 -4.31 4.95 6.02
N HIS A 131 -3.44 3.98 5.78
CA HIS A 131 -2.61 3.36 6.79
C HIS A 131 -1.11 3.38 6.47
N HIS A 132 -0.75 3.97 5.33
CA HIS A 132 0.64 4.21 4.94
C HIS A 132 1.23 5.45 5.61
N LEU A 133 2.51 5.71 5.37
CA LEU A 133 3.14 6.97 5.75
C LEU A 133 2.43 8.14 5.05
N LEU A 134 2.11 9.19 5.82
CA LEU A 134 1.54 10.42 5.27
C LEU A 134 2.60 11.14 4.43
N GLN A 135 2.36 11.24 3.12
CA GLN A 135 3.21 11.90 2.13
C GLN A 135 2.54 13.10 1.46
N ARG A 136 1.23 13.25 1.67
CA ARG A 136 0.43 14.38 1.21
C ARG A 136 0.91 15.73 1.81
N PRO A 137 1.03 16.80 1.00
CA PRO A 137 1.21 18.16 1.49
C PRO A 137 0.05 18.61 2.39
N SER A 138 0.28 19.56 3.31
CA SER A 138 -0.73 20.07 4.26
C SER A 138 -2.11 20.28 3.62
N SER A 139 -3.13 19.53 4.07
CA SER A 139 -4.43 19.43 3.39
C SER A 139 -5.50 20.37 3.93
N SER A 140 -6.47 20.69 3.08
CA SER A 140 -7.72 21.38 3.43
C SER A 140 -8.85 20.41 3.85
N CYS A 141 -8.67 19.10 3.67
CA CYS A 141 -9.66 18.07 3.96
C CYS A 141 -9.30 17.20 5.18
N PRO A 142 -10.29 16.57 5.84
CA PRO A 142 -10.05 15.59 6.90
C PRO A 142 -9.18 14.42 6.45
N ILE A 143 -8.19 14.08 7.28
CA ILE A 143 -7.27 12.97 7.07
C ILE A 143 -7.32 12.04 8.28
N THR A 144 -7.53 10.75 8.03
CA THR A 144 -7.32 9.67 9.00
C THR A 144 -6.16 8.81 8.53
N VAL A 145 -5.00 8.90 9.20
CA VAL A 145 -3.85 8.03 8.94
C VAL A 145 -3.41 7.34 10.22
N GLU A 146 -3.48 6.01 10.23
CA GLU A 146 -3.01 5.18 11.34
C GLU A 146 -2.24 3.97 10.81
N PRO A 147 -1.10 3.58 11.40
CA PRO A 147 -0.24 2.51 10.87
C PRO A 147 -0.78 1.10 11.19
N VAL A 148 -2.05 0.85 10.91
CA VAL A 148 -2.71 -0.47 11.03
C VAL A 148 -2.27 -1.42 9.92
N GLY A 149 -2.56 -2.72 10.05
CA GLY A 149 -2.21 -3.73 9.06
C GLY A 149 -2.94 -3.58 7.73
N SER A 150 -4.15 -3.02 7.77
CA SER A 150 -5.03 -2.83 6.61
C SER A 150 -5.84 -1.53 6.70
N CYS A 151 -5.98 -0.78 5.61
CA CYS A 151 -6.89 0.36 5.53
C CYS A 151 -8.35 -0.07 5.79
N THR A 152 -8.71 -1.29 5.41
CA THR A 152 -10.02 -1.90 5.68
C THR A 152 -10.35 -1.95 7.18
N THR A 153 -9.36 -2.00 8.07
CA THR A 153 -9.56 -1.86 9.52
C THR A 153 -10.16 -0.49 9.88
N LEU A 154 -9.62 0.59 9.31
CA LEU A 154 -10.11 1.97 9.55
C LEU A 154 -11.49 2.19 8.93
N VAL A 155 -11.74 1.59 7.76
CA VAL A 155 -13.06 1.60 7.13
C VAL A 155 -14.07 0.85 8.01
N THR A 156 -13.71 -0.34 8.51
CA THR A 156 -14.55 -1.13 9.42
C THR A 156 -14.89 -0.35 10.69
N GLU A 157 -13.90 0.31 11.28
CA GLU A 157 -14.08 1.21 12.41
C GLU A 157 -15.11 2.30 12.13
N ARG A 158 -14.95 3.02 11.00
CA ARG A 158 -15.85 4.10 10.65
C ARG A 158 -17.29 3.62 10.50
N ILE A 159 -17.50 2.51 9.81
CA ILE A 159 -18.84 1.95 9.59
C ILE A 159 -19.44 1.51 10.93
N ALA A 160 -18.68 0.79 11.76
CA ALA A 160 -19.14 0.31 13.05
C ALA A 160 -19.57 1.44 14.00
N GLN A 161 -18.83 2.57 13.99
CA GLN A 161 -19.12 3.72 14.84
C GLN A 161 -20.26 4.61 14.32
N LYS A 162 -20.38 4.79 13.00
CA LYS A 162 -21.29 5.78 12.42
C LYS A 162 -22.59 5.19 11.86
N SER A 163 -22.53 3.99 11.28
CA SER A 163 -23.70 3.34 10.70
C SER A 163 -23.56 1.81 10.75
N PRO A 164 -23.60 1.20 11.95
CA PRO A 164 -23.41 -0.25 12.11
C PRO A 164 -24.49 -1.10 11.43
N ALA A 165 -25.60 -0.49 11.00
CA ALA A 165 -26.65 -1.14 10.20
C ALA A 165 -26.23 -1.42 8.75
N VAL A 166 -25.18 -0.76 8.25
CA VAL A 166 -24.57 -1.04 6.93
C VAL A 166 -23.86 -2.39 6.92
N LEU A 167 -23.38 -2.85 8.08
CA LEU A 167 -22.74 -4.16 8.22
C LEU A 167 -23.80 -5.26 8.12
N ASP A 168 -23.85 -5.91 6.96
CA ASP A 168 -24.53 -7.17 6.73
C ASP A 168 -23.49 -8.30 6.53
N GLN A 169 -23.95 -9.55 6.37
CA GLN A 169 -23.06 -10.71 6.19
C GLN A 169 -22.11 -10.53 4.99
N GLN A 170 -22.58 -9.93 3.89
CA GLN A 170 -21.82 -9.75 2.65
C GLN A 170 -20.73 -8.68 2.82
N VAL A 171 -21.06 -7.55 3.43
CA VAL A 171 -20.10 -6.48 3.76
C VAL A 171 -19.09 -6.98 4.78
N ALA A 172 -19.54 -7.67 5.84
CA ALA A 172 -18.67 -8.23 6.85
C ALA A 172 -17.66 -9.22 6.28
N GLN A 173 -18.07 -10.06 5.31
CA GLN A 173 -17.19 -11.02 4.66
C GLN A 173 -16.09 -10.34 3.84
N LEU A 174 -16.42 -9.27 3.11
CA LEU A 174 -15.42 -8.46 2.41
C LEU A 174 -14.41 -7.87 3.40
N LEU A 175 -14.90 -7.14 4.42
CA LEU A 175 -14.06 -6.46 5.40
C LEU A 175 -13.15 -7.45 6.15
N TYR A 176 -13.73 -8.54 6.63
CA TYR A 176 -13.04 -9.57 7.40
C TYR A 176 -11.99 -10.31 6.54
N GLY A 177 -12.33 -10.72 5.32
CA GLY A 177 -11.40 -11.41 4.43
C GLY A 177 -10.14 -10.60 4.15
N THR A 178 -10.31 -9.31 3.85
CA THR A 178 -9.20 -8.40 3.61
C THR A 178 -8.32 -8.19 4.84
N ILE A 179 -8.92 -7.88 6.00
CA ILE A 179 -8.17 -7.68 7.25
C ILE A 179 -7.36 -8.95 7.60
N ILE A 180 -7.97 -10.14 7.48
CA ILE A 180 -7.30 -11.41 7.75
C ILE A 180 -6.14 -11.67 6.78
N LEU A 181 -6.30 -11.36 5.49
CA LEU A 181 -5.23 -11.53 4.50
C LEU A 181 -4.06 -10.58 4.75
N ASP A 182 -4.32 -9.29 4.92
CA ASP A 182 -3.26 -8.28 5.03
C ASP A 182 -2.54 -8.32 6.38
N CYS A 183 -3.25 -8.69 7.44
CA CYS A 183 -2.69 -8.91 8.77
C CYS A 183 -2.11 -10.32 8.95
N VAL A 184 -2.00 -11.11 7.87
CA VAL A 184 -1.37 -12.44 7.85
C VAL A 184 -1.95 -13.37 8.92
N ASN A 185 -3.27 -13.53 8.90
CA ASN A 185 -4.02 -14.32 9.88
C ASN A 185 -3.82 -13.88 11.34
N MET A 186 -3.53 -12.59 11.56
CA MET A 186 -3.21 -12.02 12.86
C MET A 186 -1.96 -12.63 13.52
N ALA A 187 -1.03 -13.18 12.74
CA ALA A 187 0.22 -13.73 13.25
C ALA A 187 1.19 -12.60 13.66
N PRO A 188 1.48 -12.41 14.97
CA PRO A 188 2.33 -11.31 15.43
C PRO A 188 3.75 -11.36 14.83
N GLU A 189 4.25 -12.58 14.59
CA GLU A 189 5.59 -12.83 14.04
C GLU A 189 5.73 -12.30 12.60
N ALA A 190 4.62 -12.12 11.88
CA ALA A 190 4.62 -11.53 10.54
C ALA A 190 4.83 -10.00 10.54
N GLY A 191 4.74 -9.34 11.71
CA GLY A 191 4.96 -7.89 11.85
C GLY A 191 3.95 -7.02 11.08
N LYS A 192 2.76 -7.55 10.80
CA LYS A 192 1.71 -6.92 9.98
C LYS A 192 0.36 -6.72 10.67
N VAL A 193 0.29 -7.00 11.97
CA VAL A 193 -0.94 -6.90 12.76
C VAL A 193 -0.77 -5.88 13.88
N THR A 194 -1.79 -5.07 14.11
CA THR A 194 -1.90 -4.18 15.27
C THR A 194 -3.03 -4.61 16.21
N PRO A 195 -3.07 -4.09 17.45
CA PRO A 195 -4.20 -4.33 18.36
C PRO A 195 -5.55 -3.92 17.75
N LYS A 196 -5.58 -2.83 16.95
CA LYS A 196 -6.80 -2.35 16.29
C LYS A 196 -7.29 -3.33 15.22
N ASP A 197 -6.40 -3.91 14.43
CA ASP A 197 -6.76 -4.94 13.44
C ASP A 197 -7.37 -6.16 14.13
N SER A 198 -6.74 -6.63 15.21
CA SER A 198 -7.24 -7.74 16.01
C SER A 198 -8.61 -7.44 16.62
N GLN A 199 -8.78 -6.23 17.15
CA GLN A 199 -10.06 -5.77 17.71
C GLN A 199 -11.18 -5.81 16.67
N TYR A 200 -10.95 -5.28 15.46
CA TYR A 200 -11.99 -5.22 14.43
C TYR A 200 -12.25 -6.57 13.74
N ALA A 201 -11.25 -7.44 13.65
CA ALA A 201 -11.49 -8.82 13.24
C ALA A 201 -12.37 -9.57 14.25
N ILE A 202 -12.07 -9.47 15.55
CA ILE A 202 -12.90 -10.07 16.63
C ILE A 202 -14.31 -9.47 16.62
N PHE A 203 -14.43 -8.15 16.43
CA PHE A 203 -15.73 -7.48 16.33
C PHE A 203 -16.59 -8.07 15.20
N LEU A 204 -16.01 -8.29 14.01
CA LEU A 204 -16.71 -8.88 12.88
C LEU A 204 -17.12 -10.34 13.16
N GLU A 205 -16.23 -11.15 13.73
CA GLU A 205 -16.52 -12.54 14.09
C GLU A 205 -17.66 -12.70 15.09
N GLN A 206 -17.63 -11.89 16.15
CA GLN A 206 -18.66 -11.92 17.18
C GLN A 206 -20.02 -11.49 16.64
N ARG A 207 -20.03 -10.50 15.74
CA ARG A 207 -21.26 -9.98 15.14
C ARG A 207 -21.81 -10.86 14.02
N PHE A 208 -20.96 -11.58 13.30
CA PHE A 208 -21.32 -12.42 12.16
C PHE A 208 -20.76 -13.84 12.31
N PRO A 209 -21.37 -14.71 13.14
CA PRO A 209 -20.88 -16.06 13.42
C PRO A 209 -20.82 -17.01 12.21
N LYS A 210 -21.42 -16.61 11.07
CA LYS A 210 -21.37 -17.35 9.81
C LYS A 210 -20.14 -17.01 8.96
N LEU A 211 -19.30 -16.06 9.39
CA LEU A 211 -18.02 -15.80 8.73
C LEU A 211 -17.13 -17.06 8.77
N PRO A 212 -16.35 -17.32 7.72
CA PRO A 212 -15.50 -18.51 7.67
C PRO A 212 -14.39 -18.46 8.74
N PRO A 213 -13.90 -19.61 9.22
CA PRO A 213 -12.80 -19.66 10.17
C PRO A 213 -11.53 -18.97 9.63
N ARG A 214 -10.86 -18.17 10.48
CA ARG A 214 -9.69 -17.34 10.09
C ARG A 214 -8.67 -18.09 9.25
N GLY A 215 -8.17 -19.23 9.75
CA GLY A 215 -7.11 -19.98 9.08
C GLY A 215 -7.51 -20.55 7.71
N ALA A 216 -8.74 -21.03 7.57
CA ALA A 216 -9.25 -21.55 6.30
C ALA A 216 -9.46 -20.44 5.27
N LEU A 217 -9.99 -19.29 5.71
CA LEU A 217 -10.16 -18.11 4.87
C LEU A 217 -8.81 -17.56 4.42
N PHE A 218 -7.87 -17.39 5.36
CA PHE A 218 -6.52 -16.91 5.08
C PHE A 218 -5.83 -17.79 4.05
N GLN A 219 -5.83 -19.12 4.24
CA GLN A 219 -5.19 -20.04 3.30
C GLN A 219 -5.81 -19.96 1.91
N SER A 220 -7.14 -19.85 1.82
CA SER A 220 -7.84 -19.77 0.53
C SER A 220 -7.51 -18.48 -0.21
N LEU A 221 -7.55 -17.33 0.48
CA LEU A 221 -7.19 -16.03 -0.09
C LEU A 221 -5.70 -15.97 -0.46
N GLN A 222 -4.83 -16.54 0.38
CA GLN A 222 -3.40 -16.59 0.11
C GLN A 222 -3.09 -17.48 -1.11
N ASN A 223 -3.74 -18.64 -1.23
CA ASN A 223 -3.60 -19.49 -2.42
C ASN A 223 -4.05 -18.74 -3.68
N ALA A 224 -5.20 -18.05 -3.63
CA ALA A 224 -5.66 -17.23 -4.74
C ALA A 224 -4.66 -16.13 -5.09
N LYS A 225 -4.09 -15.44 -4.09
CA LYS A 225 -3.11 -14.35 -4.27
C LYS A 225 -1.82 -14.83 -4.93
N PHE A 226 -1.32 -15.99 -4.50
CA PHE A 226 -0.07 -16.58 -4.99
C PHE A 226 -0.26 -17.36 -6.30
N ASP A 227 -1.49 -17.60 -6.74
CA ASP A 227 -1.75 -18.17 -8.05
C ASP A 227 -1.41 -17.16 -9.15
N VAL A 228 -0.25 -17.39 -9.75
CA VAL A 228 0.26 -16.70 -10.93
C VAL A 228 0.39 -17.66 -12.11
N SER A 229 -0.22 -18.84 -12.01
CA SER A 229 -0.21 -19.83 -13.09
C SER A 229 -0.96 -19.27 -14.31
N GLY A 230 -0.39 -19.49 -15.50
CA GLY A 230 -0.96 -18.98 -16.76
C GLY A 230 -0.74 -17.48 -17.03
N LEU A 231 -0.16 -16.71 -16.10
CA LEU A 231 0.17 -15.30 -16.35
C LEU A 231 1.41 -15.14 -17.24
N SER A 232 1.33 -14.21 -18.20
CA SER A 232 2.51 -13.72 -18.91
C SER A 232 3.44 -12.94 -17.96
N THR A 233 4.67 -12.66 -18.41
CA THR A 233 5.62 -11.87 -17.61
C THR A 233 5.07 -10.46 -17.33
N GLU A 234 4.53 -9.79 -18.35
CA GLU A 234 3.86 -8.49 -18.20
C GLU A 234 2.73 -8.55 -17.17
N GLN A 235 1.86 -9.57 -17.26
CA GLN A 235 0.74 -9.75 -16.33
C GLN A 235 1.21 -10.02 -14.89
N MET A 236 2.30 -10.74 -14.69
CA MET A 236 2.92 -10.92 -13.38
C MET A 236 3.44 -9.60 -12.80
N LEU A 237 4.02 -8.73 -13.63
CA LEU A 237 4.50 -7.41 -13.21
C LEU A 237 3.33 -6.49 -12.85
N LEU A 238 2.26 -6.46 -13.67
CA LEU A 238 1.07 -5.63 -13.44
C LEU A 238 0.17 -6.10 -12.28
N LYS A 239 0.31 -7.35 -11.83
CA LYS A 239 -0.56 -7.97 -10.80
C LYS A 239 -0.56 -7.20 -9.48
N ASP A 240 0.58 -6.72 -9.03
CA ASP A 240 0.76 -5.97 -7.79
C ASP A 240 1.91 -4.98 -7.97
N MET A 241 1.61 -3.91 -8.70
CA MET A 241 2.57 -2.87 -9.06
C MET A 241 2.25 -1.55 -8.34
N LYS A 242 3.29 -0.80 -7.95
CA LYS A 242 3.19 0.67 -7.80
C LYS A 242 4.07 1.37 -8.82
N ALA A 243 3.62 2.50 -9.32
CA ALA A 243 4.50 3.43 -9.99
C ALA A 243 5.12 4.39 -8.97
N ALA A 244 6.31 4.88 -9.29
CA ALA A 244 6.92 6.04 -8.65
C ALA A 244 7.68 6.85 -9.70
N SER A 245 7.72 8.16 -9.52
CA SER A 245 8.48 9.04 -10.42
C SER A 245 9.11 10.19 -9.66
N GLY A 246 10.22 10.69 -10.19
CA GLY A 246 10.93 11.88 -9.71
C GLY A 246 11.94 12.32 -10.76
N GLY A 247 11.89 13.60 -11.14
CA GLY A 247 12.60 14.10 -12.32
C GLY A 247 12.28 13.27 -13.57
N ASP A 248 13.32 12.87 -14.30
CA ASP A 248 13.19 12.04 -15.50
C ASP A 248 12.99 10.55 -15.22
N LEU A 249 13.09 10.12 -13.96
CA LEU A 249 13.00 8.71 -13.60
C LEU A 249 11.56 8.27 -13.39
N ARG A 250 11.14 7.26 -14.14
CA ARG A 250 9.86 6.54 -14.02
C ARG A 250 10.14 5.09 -13.65
N LEU A 251 9.68 4.70 -12.48
CA LEU A 251 9.95 3.41 -11.87
C LEU A 251 8.65 2.61 -11.70
N ALA A 252 8.69 1.34 -12.09
CA ALA A 252 7.72 0.35 -11.66
C ALA A 252 8.28 -0.47 -10.48
N VAL A 253 7.46 -0.70 -9.45
CA VAL A 253 7.79 -1.56 -8.31
C VAL A 253 6.75 -2.67 -8.25
N SER A 254 7.12 -3.84 -8.74
CA SER A 254 6.22 -4.99 -8.89
C SER A 254 6.47 -6.03 -7.81
N VAL A 255 5.41 -6.62 -7.24
CA VAL A 255 5.49 -7.79 -6.37
C VAL A 255 5.13 -9.03 -7.17
N ILE A 256 6.02 -10.02 -7.18
CA ILE A 256 5.88 -11.26 -7.94
C ILE A 256 5.80 -12.44 -6.98
N TYR A 257 4.77 -13.25 -7.11
CA TYR A 257 4.41 -14.31 -6.17
C TYR A 257 5.07 -15.66 -6.53
N MET A 258 6.39 -15.67 -6.68
CA MET A 258 7.23 -16.86 -6.91
C MET A 258 8.66 -16.60 -6.41
N THR A 259 9.60 -17.53 -6.60
CA THR A 259 11.02 -17.26 -6.31
C THR A 259 11.67 -16.41 -7.41
N LEU A 260 12.75 -15.69 -7.09
CA LEU A 260 13.48 -14.95 -8.12
C LEU A 260 14.21 -15.87 -9.09
N GLU A 261 14.68 -17.02 -8.64
CA GLU A 261 15.27 -18.05 -9.50
C GLU A 261 14.29 -18.51 -10.58
N ASP A 262 13.06 -18.85 -10.19
CA ASP A 262 12.03 -19.28 -11.15
C ASP A 262 11.63 -18.13 -12.09
N PHE A 263 11.54 -16.90 -11.57
CA PHE A 263 11.24 -15.73 -12.38
C PHE A 263 12.33 -15.47 -13.43
N LEU A 264 13.61 -15.54 -13.02
CA LEU A 264 14.77 -15.37 -13.89
C LEU A 264 14.94 -16.47 -14.94
N GLN A 265 14.29 -17.63 -14.75
CA GLN A 265 14.33 -18.76 -15.67
C GLN A 265 13.19 -18.76 -16.71
N ARG A 266 12.28 -17.78 -16.67
CA ARG A 266 11.18 -17.68 -17.63
C ARG A 266 11.71 -17.49 -19.05
N SER A 267 11.10 -18.19 -20.01
CA SER A 267 11.43 -18.07 -21.43
C SER A 267 11.16 -16.66 -21.93
N GLY A 268 12.15 -16.03 -22.57
CA GLY A 268 11.99 -14.68 -23.13
C GLY A 268 12.04 -13.54 -22.12
N LEU A 269 12.34 -13.80 -20.83
CA LEU A 269 12.24 -12.81 -19.77
C LEU A 269 12.95 -11.49 -20.09
N GLN A 270 14.21 -11.52 -20.54
CA GLN A 270 14.96 -10.29 -20.83
C GLN A 270 14.25 -9.40 -21.87
N GLN A 271 13.66 -10.02 -22.90
CA GLN A 271 12.89 -9.31 -23.91
C GLN A 271 11.59 -8.78 -23.31
N ASP A 272 10.88 -9.59 -22.53
CA ASP A 272 9.65 -9.18 -21.84
C ASP A 272 9.87 -7.98 -20.90
N LEU A 273 10.99 -7.95 -20.15
CA LEU A 273 11.34 -6.84 -19.27
C LEU A 273 11.59 -5.54 -20.07
N CYS A 274 12.27 -5.66 -21.22
CA CYS A 274 12.52 -4.54 -22.12
C CYS A 274 11.22 -4.01 -22.71
N GLU A 275 10.37 -4.89 -23.24
CA GLU A 275 9.07 -4.55 -23.82
C GLU A 275 8.12 -3.96 -22.79
N PHE A 276 8.08 -4.51 -21.56
CA PHE A 276 7.30 -3.95 -20.46
C PHE A 276 7.72 -2.52 -20.15
N CYS A 277 9.01 -2.27 -19.92
CA CYS A 277 9.52 -0.94 -19.63
C CYS A 277 9.27 0.04 -20.78
N HIS A 278 9.38 -0.40 -22.04
CA HIS A 278 9.11 0.43 -23.20
C HIS A 278 7.61 0.76 -23.34
N SER A 279 6.74 -0.25 -23.29
CA SER A 279 5.28 -0.11 -23.48
C SER A 279 4.62 0.71 -22.38
N HIS A 280 5.11 0.59 -21.15
CA HIS A 280 4.58 1.32 -19.99
C HIS A 280 5.40 2.57 -19.63
N ASN A 281 6.40 2.91 -20.44
CA ASN A 281 7.25 4.10 -20.28
C ASN A 281 7.93 4.20 -18.90
N TYR A 282 8.56 3.09 -18.48
CA TYR A 282 9.41 3.02 -17.30
C TYR A 282 10.88 2.91 -17.71
N ASN A 283 11.76 3.61 -17.00
CA ASN A 283 13.21 3.54 -17.22
C ASN A 283 13.89 2.59 -16.21
N LEU A 284 13.15 2.16 -15.20
CA LEU A 284 13.63 1.32 -14.11
C LEU A 284 12.49 0.42 -13.64
N LEU A 285 12.79 -0.83 -13.32
CA LEU A 285 11.87 -1.79 -12.74
C LEU A 285 12.53 -2.43 -11.52
N LEU A 286 11.83 -2.38 -10.39
CA LEU A 286 12.13 -3.17 -9.21
C LEU A 286 11.13 -4.34 -9.12
N ALA A 287 11.59 -5.53 -9.45
CA ALA A 287 10.83 -6.77 -9.30
C ALA A 287 11.13 -7.37 -7.92
N MET A 288 10.18 -7.26 -6.99
CA MET A 288 10.26 -7.83 -5.65
C MET A 288 9.54 -9.17 -5.61
N THR A 289 10.23 -10.24 -5.31
CA THR A 289 9.63 -11.57 -5.23
C THR A 289 9.26 -11.93 -3.80
N ILE A 290 8.19 -12.72 -3.65
CA ILE A 290 7.80 -13.32 -2.38
C ILE A 290 7.38 -14.77 -2.60
N SER A 291 7.94 -15.65 -1.78
CA SER A 291 7.55 -17.05 -1.65
C SER A 291 7.57 -17.43 -0.17
N PHE A 292 7.19 -18.67 0.15
CA PHE A 292 7.26 -19.20 1.51
C PHE A 292 8.09 -20.49 1.52
N LYS A 293 8.93 -20.61 2.54
CA LYS A 293 9.66 -21.85 2.82
C LYS A 293 8.72 -22.90 3.41
N ASP A 294 9.20 -24.14 3.53
CA ASP A 294 8.47 -25.22 4.21
C ASP A 294 8.09 -24.86 5.66
N SER A 295 8.91 -24.04 6.32
CA SER A 295 8.64 -23.47 7.65
C SER A 295 7.51 -22.43 7.68
N LYS A 296 6.88 -22.12 6.54
CA LYS A 296 5.92 -21.02 6.33
C LYS A 296 6.50 -19.63 6.57
N GLU A 297 7.82 -19.51 6.69
CA GLU A 297 8.49 -18.22 6.74
C GLU A 297 8.50 -17.55 5.36
N PRO A 298 8.26 -16.23 5.28
CA PRO A 298 8.38 -15.51 4.02
C PRO A 298 9.84 -15.48 3.56
N PHE A 299 10.05 -15.74 2.28
CA PHE A 299 11.32 -15.56 1.60
C PHE A 299 11.17 -14.45 0.56
N ARG A 300 12.08 -13.48 0.59
CA ARG A 300 12.06 -12.31 -0.29
C ARG A 300 13.38 -12.15 -1.01
N GLN A 301 13.29 -11.83 -2.28
CA GLN A 301 14.41 -11.45 -3.12
C GLN A 301 13.97 -10.27 -3.98
N LEU A 302 14.90 -9.52 -4.54
CA LEU A 302 14.57 -8.44 -5.46
C LEU A 302 15.53 -8.42 -6.64
N ALA A 303 15.02 -7.93 -7.77
CA ALA A 303 15.78 -7.69 -8.99
C ALA A 303 15.55 -6.26 -9.46
N VAL A 304 16.66 -5.58 -9.77
CA VAL A 304 16.68 -4.23 -10.34
C VAL A 304 17.01 -4.36 -11.83
N TYR A 305 16.03 -4.07 -12.68
CA TYR A 305 16.16 -4.04 -14.13
C TYR A 305 16.15 -2.60 -14.65
N SER A 306 17.07 -2.29 -15.56
CA SER A 306 17.05 -1.08 -16.38
C SER A 306 17.99 -1.26 -17.57
N SER A 307 17.61 -0.72 -18.73
CA SER A 307 18.50 -0.58 -19.89
C SER A 307 19.67 0.38 -19.59
N SER A 308 19.49 1.33 -18.67
CA SER A 308 20.54 2.23 -18.19
C SER A 308 21.33 1.59 -17.06
N THR A 309 22.62 1.32 -17.30
CA THR A 309 23.54 0.90 -16.24
C THR A 309 23.60 1.92 -15.10
N VAL A 310 23.52 3.21 -15.40
CA VAL A 310 23.54 4.27 -14.37
C VAL A 310 22.37 4.12 -13.41
N TYR A 311 21.13 4.03 -13.93
CA TYR A 311 19.95 3.91 -13.08
C TYR A 311 19.93 2.59 -12.30
N ARG A 312 20.40 1.49 -12.92
CA ARG A 312 20.52 0.19 -12.26
C ARG A 312 21.50 0.24 -11.08
N GLU A 313 22.66 0.87 -11.25
CA GLU A 313 23.67 1.02 -10.21
C GLU A 313 23.21 1.94 -9.07
N GLU A 314 22.63 3.10 -9.41
CA GLU A 314 22.16 4.08 -8.44
C GLU A 314 21.05 3.51 -7.54
N MET A 315 20.04 2.88 -8.14
CA MET A 315 18.94 2.25 -7.39
C MET A 315 19.44 1.10 -6.53
N SER A 316 20.28 0.22 -7.08
CA SER A 316 20.84 -0.90 -6.31
C SER A 316 21.61 -0.39 -5.08
N LYS A 317 22.45 0.63 -5.26
CA LYS A 317 23.21 1.25 -4.18
C LYS A 317 22.31 1.95 -3.15
N ALA A 318 21.22 2.57 -3.58
CA ALA A 318 20.25 3.19 -2.68
C ALA A 318 19.55 2.14 -1.81
N LEU A 319 19.13 1.02 -2.40
CA LEU A 319 18.49 -0.10 -1.70
C LEU A 319 19.46 -0.80 -0.73
N GLU A 320 20.72 -1.03 -1.14
CA GLU A 320 21.77 -1.63 -0.28
C GLU A 320 22.11 -0.75 0.92
N LYS A 321 22.10 0.59 0.74
CA LYS A 321 22.44 1.55 1.80
C LYS A 321 21.26 1.96 2.67
N ALA A 322 20.06 1.49 2.37
CA ALA A 322 18.87 1.83 3.14
C ALA A 322 19.05 1.45 4.62
N LYS A 323 18.61 2.35 5.52
CA LYS A 323 18.69 2.16 6.97
C LYS A 323 17.32 2.11 7.66
N ASN A 324 16.29 2.65 7.02
CA ASN A 324 14.95 2.81 7.60
C ASN A 324 13.86 2.22 6.69
N PRO A 325 13.66 0.89 6.67
CA PRO A 325 14.48 -0.12 7.35
C PRO A 325 15.72 -0.49 6.53
N SER A 326 16.69 -1.16 7.16
CA SER A 326 17.72 -1.88 6.39
C SER A 326 17.10 -3.08 5.71
N LEU A 327 17.42 -3.29 4.43
CA LEU A 327 16.93 -4.42 3.64
C LEU A 327 17.83 -5.67 3.76
N GLU A 328 19.04 -5.51 4.30
CA GLU A 328 20.02 -6.59 4.48
C GLU A 328 20.27 -7.38 3.18
N LEU A 329 20.50 -6.63 2.09
CA LEU A 329 20.64 -7.22 0.76
C LEU A 329 21.96 -8.00 0.63
N LYS A 330 21.87 -9.18 0.03
CA LYS A 330 23.02 -10.01 -0.35
C LYS A 330 22.97 -10.27 -1.86
N PRO A 331 24.04 -10.00 -2.63
CA PRO A 331 24.05 -10.22 -4.06
C PRO A 331 23.71 -11.67 -4.44
N LEU A 332 22.91 -11.81 -5.50
CA LEU A 332 22.55 -13.08 -6.14
C LEU A 332 23.00 -13.04 -7.60
N SER A 333 23.40 -14.19 -8.16
CA SER A 333 23.75 -14.27 -9.58
C SER A 333 22.50 -14.06 -10.45
N SER A 334 22.66 -13.32 -11.54
CA SER A 334 21.65 -13.12 -12.57
C SER A 334 22.23 -13.59 -13.91
N PRO A 335 21.44 -14.30 -14.74
CA PRO A 335 21.87 -14.66 -16.11
C PRO A 335 21.86 -13.45 -17.06
N TYR A 336 21.24 -12.33 -16.66
CA TYR A 336 21.07 -11.14 -17.50
C TYR A 336 21.94 -9.97 -17.01
N PRO A 337 22.76 -9.35 -17.88
CA PRO A 337 23.69 -8.27 -17.49
C PRO A 337 22.99 -6.95 -17.13
N ASP A 338 21.75 -6.79 -17.58
CA ASP A 338 20.85 -5.66 -17.32
C ASP A 338 19.96 -5.86 -16.07
N VAL A 339 20.19 -6.93 -15.31
CA VAL A 339 19.48 -7.25 -14.07
C VAL A 339 20.47 -7.45 -12.92
N LYS A 340 20.28 -6.70 -11.83
CA LYS A 340 20.97 -6.95 -10.54
C LYS A 340 20.02 -7.65 -9.58
N ALA A 341 20.42 -8.82 -9.09
CA ALA A 341 19.60 -9.65 -8.21
C ALA A 341 20.15 -9.68 -6.78
N PHE A 342 19.25 -9.76 -5.79
CA PHE A 342 19.59 -9.77 -4.37
C PHE A 342 18.65 -10.66 -3.58
N ILE A 343 19.19 -11.37 -2.58
CA ILE A 343 18.42 -11.92 -1.48
C ILE A 343 18.15 -10.79 -0.48
N GLN A 344 16.91 -10.63 -0.03
CA GLN A 344 16.52 -9.63 0.96
C GLN A 344 16.48 -10.27 2.35
N GLY A 345 17.49 -9.97 3.19
CA GLY A 345 17.59 -10.53 4.54
C GLY A 345 16.46 -10.08 5.46
N ASN A 346 16.08 -8.80 5.41
CA ASN A 346 14.94 -8.30 6.16
C ASN A 346 13.63 -8.66 5.46
N THR A 347 13.09 -9.84 5.76
CA THR A 347 11.88 -10.38 5.13
C THR A 347 10.59 -9.62 5.53
N LEU A 348 10.62 -8.81 6.58
CA LEU A 348 9.49 -7.97 7.01
C LEU A 348 9.32 -6.72 6.13
N ALA A 349 10.38 -6.31 5.42
CA ALA A 349 10.36 -5.15 4.53
C ALA A 349 9.66 -5.45 3.19
N SER A 350 8.32 -5.49 3.19
CA SER A 350 7.52 -5.60 1.95
C SER A 350 7.61 -4.33 1.07
N ARG A 351 6.97 -4.34 -0.11
CA ARG A 351 6.84 -3.15 -1.00
C ARG A 351 6.45 -1.90 -0.19
N LYS A 352 5.51 -1.99 0.76
CA LYS A 352 5.08 -0.88 1.63
C LYS A 352 6.24 -0.24 2.44
N LYS A 353 7.27 -1.00 2.81
CA LYS A 353 8.48 -0.50 3.51
C LYS A 353 9.61 -0.11 2.55
N VAL A 354 9.61 -0.64 1.33
CA VAL A 354 10.56 -0.27 0.27
C VAL A 354 10.16 1.03 -0.44
N MET A 355 8.86 1.32 -0.57
CA MET A 355 8.37 2.54 -1.22
C MET A 355 8.96 3.82 -0.62
N PRO A 356 9.03 4.01 0.72
CA PRO A 356 9.68 5.20 1.29
C PRO A 356 11.16 5.33 0.90
N ILE A 357 11.93 4.23 0.86
CA ILE A 357 13.33 4.22 0.44
C ILE A 357 13.45 4.72 -1.01
N ILE A 358 12.55 4.27 -1.87
CA ILE A 358 12.47 4.69 -3.27
C ILE A 358 12.10 6.17 -3.38
N THR A 359 11.11 6.63 -2.61
CA THR A 359 10.71 8.04 -2.60
C THR A 359 11.88 8.94 -2.16
N ASP A 360 12.62 8.55 -1.13
CA ASP A 360 13.78 9.31 -0.65
C ASP A 360 14.90 9.34 -1.69
N PHE A 361 15.16 8.21 -2.37
CA PHE A 361 16.09 8.14 -3.49
C PHE A 361 15.71 9.09 -4.63
N LEU A 362 14.43 9.09 -5.03
CA LEU A 362 13.93 9.96 -6.11
C LEU A 362 14.07 11.44 -5.75
N LYS A 363 13.70 11.83 -4.52
CA LYS A 363 13.85 13.22 -4.04
C LYS A 363 15.30 13.68 -3.99
N GLU A 364 16.20 12.83 -3.50
CA GLU A 364 17.63 13.14 -3.45
C GLU A 364 18.24 13.27 -4.84
N LYS A 365 17.74 12.49 -5.82
CA LYS A 365 18.16 12.59 -7.21
C LYS A 365 17.69 13.90 -7.84
N GLU A 366 16.41 14.23 -7.71
CA GLU A 366 15.82 15.48 -8.21
C GLU A 366 16.54 16.71 -7.64
N ARG A 367 16.88 16.68 -6.33
CA ARG A 367 17.67 17.73 -5.69
C ARG A 367 19.06 17.89 -6.32
N ARG A 368 19.74 16.80 -6.68
CA ARG A 368 21.05 16.84 -7.33
C ARG A 368 20.96 17.39 -8.75
N GLU A 369 19.92 16.99 -9.50
CA GLU A 369 19.67 17.46 -10.86
C GLU A 369 19.41 18.98 -10.85
N ALA A 370 18.56 19.47 -9.94
CA ALA A 370 18.32 20.90 -9.78
C ALA A 370 19.59 21.70 -9.39
N GLN A 371 20.47 21.12 -8.58
CA GLN A 371 21.75 21.75 -8.20
C GLN A 371 22.76 21.79 -9.34
N CYS A 372 22.80 20.76 -10.19
CA CYS A 372 23.65 20.76 -11.39
C CYS A 372 23.18 21.82 -12.39
N MET A 373 21.87 21.95 -12.63
CA MET A 373 21.33 22.99 -13.52
C MET A 373 21.61 24.41 -13.01
N ASN A 374 21.47 24.65 -11.70
CA ASN A 374 21.77 25.96 -11.12
C ASN A 374 23.27 26.32 -11.14
N MET A 375 24.19 25.35 -11.22
CA MET A 375 25.61 25.66 -11.43
C MET A 375 25.93 25.99 -12.89
N GLU A 376 25.30 25.32 -13.85
CA GLU A 376 25.49 25.63 -15.27
C GLU A 376 24.94 27.03 -15.64
N ASP A 377 23.90 27.50 -14.92
CA ASP A 377 23.37 28.87 -15.08
C ASP A 377 24.26 29.97 -14.44
N LEU A 378 25.25 29.61 -13.62
CA LEU A 378 26.18 30.57 -12.98
C LEU A 378 27.51 30.74 -13.75
N ASP A 379 27.77 29.93 -14.78
CA ASP A 379 28.99 30.05 -15.60
C ASP A 379 28.80 30.97 -16.84
N LEU A 380 27.74 31.77 -16.86
CA LEU A 380 27.50 32.80 -17.87
C LEU A 380 27.32 34.16 -17.19
N ASP A 381 28.39 34.71 -16.63
CA ASP A 381 28.68 36.16 -16.52
C ASP A 381 29.86 36.38 -15.53
N ASP A 382 31.05 36.65 -16.06
CA ASP A 382 31.80 37.90 -15.75
C ASP A 382 33.18 37.87 -16.41
N ASP A 383 33.23 38.50 -17.58
CA ASP A 383 34.44 38.89 -18.30
C ASP A 383 34.57 40.41 -18.12
N SER A 384 34.95 40.89 -16.92
CA SER A 384 35.33 42.29 -16.74
C SER A 384 36.36 42.52 -15.62
N ASN A 385 37.56 42.91 -16.07
CA ASN A 385 38.67 43.43 -15.27
C ASN A 385 38.26 44.70 -14.48
N GLN A 386 38.68 44.81 -13.21
CA GLN A 386 39.64 45.82 -12.71
C GLN A 386 39.61 45.98 -11.18
N ASP A 387 40.76 45.68 -10.56
CA ASP A 387 41.55 46.47 -9.61
C ASP A 387 40.94 47.19 -8.36
N GLN A 388 41.75 47.07 -7.29
CA GLN A 388 41.81 47.80 -6.00
C GLN A 388 40.98 47.21 -4.84
N SER A 389 41.61 46.54 -3.87
CA SER A 389 42.38 47.10 -2.73
C SER A 389 41.51 47.95 -1.80
N ASP A 390 40.99 47.36 -0.73
CA ASP A 390 41.52 47.55 0.63
C ASP A 390 40.65 46.84 1.67
N CYS A 391 41.35 46.39 2.70
CA CYS A 391 40.84 45.73 3.90
C CYS A 391 39.77 46.55 4.61
N LEU A 392 38.79 45.90 5.24
CA LEU A 392 38.37 46.17 6.62
C LEU A 392 37.41 45.09 7.15
N GLU A 393 37.46 44.97 8.47
CA GLU A 393 36.99 43.93 9.37
C GLU A 393 35.45 43.83 9.55
N ASP A 394 35.04 42.63 9.97
CA ASP A 394 34.03 42.33 11.00
C ASP A 394 32.62 42.94 10.90
N ALA A 395 31.64 42.08 10.58
CA ALA A 395 30.40 41.92 11.36
C ALA A 395 29.60 40.73 10.83
N GLY A 396 29.17 39.86 11.73
CA GLY A 396 28.55 38.57 11.45
C GLY A 396 27.23 38.61 10.68
N ILE A 397 26.99 37.50 9.98
CA ILE A 397 25.66 37.06 9.58
C ILE A 397 25.53 35.63 10.10
N GLU A 398 24.63 35.48 11.07
CA GLU A 398 24.28 34.23 11.72
C GLU A 398 23.64 33.27 10.71
N ASP A 399 24.14 32.02 10.71
CA ASP A 399 23.55 30.88 10.03
C ASP A 399 22.27 30.46 10.76
N ASP A 400 21.14 30.98 10.29
CA ASP A 400 19.81 30.75 10.85
C ASP A 400 19.04 29.73 9.98
N THR A 401 19.51 28.48 9.98
CA THR A 401 18.70 27.33 9.52
C THR A 401 18.59 26.25 10.59
N ARG A 402 18.13 26.65 11.78
CA ARG A 402 17.64 25.71 12.80
C ARG A 402 16.25 25.20 12.40
N VAL A 403 16.19 24.08 11.69
CA VAL A 403 14.97 23.27 11.62
C VAL A 403 14.68 22.75 13.03
N PRO A 404 13.50 23.03 13.62
CA PRO A 404 13.19 22.56 14.97
C PRO A 404 12.99 21.03 14.98
N PRO A 405 13.43 20.32 16.03
CA PRO A 405 13.28 18.87 16.11
C PRO A 405 11.81 18.47 16.22
N THR A 406 11.49 17.32 15.64
CA THR A 406 10.15 16.72 15.60
C THR A 406 9.61 16.48 17.03
N PRO A 407 8.38 16.91 17.34
CA PRO A 407 7.81 16.76 18.68
C PRO A 407 7.55 15.28 19.01
N MET A 408 8.15 14.83 20.11
CA MET A 408 7.89 13.53 20.73
C MET A 408 6.51 13.56 21.38
N ASN A 409 5.48 13.07 20.68
CA ASN A 409 4.20 12.82 21.31
C ASN A 409 4.30 11.63 22.27
N SER A 410 4.33 11.97 23.57
CA SER A 410 3.60 11.31 24.65
C SER A 410 3.78 9.79 24.75
N LEU A 411 4.86 9.39 25.43
CA LEU A 411 4.88 8.14 26.18
C LEU A 411 3.62 8.07 27.05
N VAL A 412 2.75 7.09 26.78
CA VAL A 412 1.64 6.76 27.69
C VAL A 412 2.28 6.21 28.95
N GLU A 413 2.29 7.01 30.03
CA GLU A 413 2.74 6.59 31.36
C GLU A 413 1.90 5.39 31.83
N GLY A 414 2.57 4.32 32.27
CA GLY A 414 1.92 3.14 32.86
C GLY A 414 2.00 1.86 32.04
N CYS A 415 3.11 1.61 31.34
CA CYS A 415 3.35 0.30 30.76
C CYS A 415 3.60 -0.70 31.92
N PRO A 416 2.93 -1.87 31.97
CA PRO A 416 3.21 -2.89 32.99
C PRO A 416 4.67 -3.39 33.01
N LEU A 417 5.49 -2.97 32.05
CA LEU A 417 6.92 -3.26 31.95
C LEU A 417 7.81 -2.19 32.62
N ASP A 418 7.25 -1.09 33.12
CA ASP A 418 8.03 -0.01 33.76
C ASP A 418 8.77 -0.47 35.01
N ASN A 419 8.31 -1.56 35.65
CA ASN A 419 9.02 -2.21 36.76
C ASN A 419 9.91 -3.40 36.33
N GLY A 420 10.23 -3.50 35.04
CA GLY A 420 10.98 -4.61 34.46
C GLY A 420 10.11 -5.87 34.28
N LEU A 421 10.63 -6.80 33.47
CA LEU A 421 9.97 -8.09 33.22
C LEU A 421 9.64 -8.78 34.55
N PRO A 422 8.40 -9.31 34.74
CA PRO A 422 8.10 -10.09 35.93
C PRO A 422 9.12 -11.21 36.06
N LYS A 423 9.76 -11.33 37.23
CA LYS A 423 10.68 -12.43 37.54
C LYS A 423 9.88 -13.73 37.63
N ILE A 424 9.64 -14.35 36.49
CA ILE A 424 9.03 -15.66 36.40
C ILE A 424 10.14 -16.66 36.73
N SER A 425 10.09 -17.25 37.93
CA SER A 425 11.00 -18.33 38.27
C SER A 425 10.60 -19.62 37.54
N PRO A 426 11.55 -20.54 37.25
CA PRO A 426 11.25 -21.82 36.62
C PRO A 426 10.17 -22.61 37.38
N GLU A 427 10.15 -22.52 38.71
CA GLU A 427 9.17 -23.20 39.57
C GLU A 427 7.76 -22.65 39.35
N ALA A 428 7.61 -21.33 39.15
CA ALA A 428 6.32 -20.70 38.86
C ALA A 428 5.76 -21.13 37.49
N LEU A 429 6.62 -21.38 36.50
CA LEU A 429 6.20 -21.94 35.20
C LEU A 429 5.71 -23.38 35.35
N VAL A 430 6.45 -24.22 36.09
CA VAL A 430 6.07 -25.62 36.33
C VAL A 430 4.75 -25.69 37.10
N GLU A 431 4.52 -24.83 38.10
CA GLU A 431 3.26 -24.79 38.83
C GLU A 431 2.09 -24.38 37.93
N LYS A 432 2.30 -23.39 37.04
CA LYS A 432 1.25 -22.92 36.12
C LYS A 432 0.88 -23.97 35.08
N VAL A 433 1.88 -24.66 34.52
CA VAL A 433 1.67 -25.78 33.59
C VAL A 433 0.98 -26.94 34.29
N SER A 434 1.37 -27.26 35.52
CA SER A 434 0.72 -28.31 36.32
C SER A 434 -0.75 -27.98 36.62
N LYS A 435 -1.06 -26.71 36.90
CA LYS A 435 -2.45 -26.23 37.09
C LYS A 435 -3.27 -26.36 35.80
N MET A 436 -2.70 -26.00 34.65
CA MET A 436 -3.37 -26.16 33.36
C MET A 436 -3.66 -27.64 33.05
N ALA A 437 -2.71 -28.54 33.31
CA ALA A 437 -2.92 -29.98 33.15
C ALA A 437 -4.01 -30.51 34.09
N SER A 438 -4.06 -30.04 35.35
CA SER A 438 -5.11 -30.45 36.30
C SER A 438 -6.52 -29.94 35.96
N MET A 439 -6.63 -28.88 35.15
CA MET A 439 -7.91 -28.33 34.70
C MET A 439 -8.49 -29.09 33.50
N GLU A 440 -7.68 -29.84 32.76
CA GLU A 440 -8.15 -30.70 31.66
C GLU A 440 -8.72 -32.04 32.15
N ASP A 441 -8.39 -32.47 33.37
CA ASP A 441 -8.85 -33.76 33.93
C ASP A 441 -10.21 -33.70 34.67
N THR A 442 -10.89 -32.55 34.73
CA THR A 442 -12.29 -32.52 35.19
C THR A 442 -13.24 -32.70 34.02
N SER A 443 -13.34 -33.95 33.53
CA SER A 443 -14.50 -34.38 32.74
C SER A 443 -15.63 -34.77 33.71
N PRO A 444 -16.88 -34.28 33.50
CA PRO A 444 -17.98 -34.60 34.39
C PRO A 444 -18.44 -36.05 34.17
N GLU A 445 -18.35 -36.87 35.21
CA GLU A 445 -19.00 -38.18 35.27
C GLU A 445 -20.53 -37.99 35.15
N GLU A 446 -21.09 -38.56 34.10
CA GLU A 446 -22.53 -38.75 33.91
C GLU A 446 -23.05 -39.79 34.92
N GLN A 447 -23.95 -39.36 35.81
CA GLN A 447 -24.94 -40.22 36.48
C GLN A 447 -26.34 -39.69 36.20
#